data_AF-A0A2S2PCG3-F1
#
_entry.id   AF-A0A2S2PCG3-F1
#
_cell.length_a   1.000
_cell.length_b   1.000
_cell.length_c   1.000
_cell.angle_alpha   90.00
_cell.angle_beta   90.00
_cell.angle_gamma   90.00
#
_symmetry.space_group_name_H-M   'P 1'
#
loop_
_entity.id
_entity.type
_entity.pdbx_description
1 polymer ?
#
loop_
_entity_poly.entity_id
_entity_poly.type
_entity_poly.pdbx_seq_one_letter_code
_entity_poly.pdbx_strand_id
1 'polypeptide(L)'
;MEELRRLNFLVKSVLKLNNKNKTPTPLMILQLENNPLSQDIFKLKKLLNCIIITEPRRKSKDPPQCTNCQRYGHIHKSCKLQPRCVECNEPHHYSNCEKSSNTPPTCVNCNETHPANY
;
A
#
# COMPACT_ATOMS: atom_id res chain seq x y z
N MET A 1 17.33 -9.40 -8.72
CA MET A 1 18.00 -8.14 -8.29
C MET A 1 19.31 -7.91 -9.02
N GLU A 2 20.12 -8.95 -9.21
CA GLU A 2 21.47 -8.85 -9.75
C GLU A 2 21.56 -8.24 -11.16
N GLU A 3 20.67 -8.63 -12.07
CA GLU A 3 20.65 -8.03 -13.41
C GLU A 3 20.26 -6.56 -13.42
N LEU A 4 19.30 -6.14 -12.59
CA LEU A 4 18.94 -4.72 -12.46
C LEU A 4 20.11 -3.89 -11.96
N ARG A 5 20.90 -4.44 -11.02
CA ARG A 5 22.15 -3.83 -10.56
C ARG A 5 23.20 -3.78 -11.67
N ARG A 6 23.31 -4.83 -12.50
CA ARG A 6 24.18 -4.84 -13.70
C ARG A 6 23.78 -3.78 -14.73
N LEU A 7 22.49 -3.46 -14.81
CA LEU A 7 21.97 -2.36 -15.63
C LEU A 7 22.10 -0.98 -14.95
N ASN A 8 22.87 -0.87 -13.86
CA ASN A 8 23.12 0.34 -13.09
C ASN A 8 21.88 0.94 -12.39
N PHE A 9 20.82 0.15 -12.17
CA PHE A 9 19.70 0.59 -11.34
C PHE A 9 20.00 0.36 -9.86
N LEU A 10 19.90 1.43 -9.07
CA LEU A 10 20.01 1.36 -7.61
C LEU A 10 18.68 0.89 -7.02
N VAL A 11 18.55 -0.43 -6.84
CA VAL A 11 17.33 -1.08 -6.34
C VAL A 11 17.35 -1.15 -4.82
N LYS A 12 16.34 -0.56 -4.17
CA LYS A 12 16.09 -0.67 -2.72
C LYS A 12 15.37 -1.97 -2.37
N SER A 13 14.29 -2.29 -3.11
CA SER A 13 13.51 -3.49 -2.85
C SER A 13 12.80 -3.99 -4.10
N VAL A 14 12.51 -5.29 -4.11
CA VAL A 14 11.69 -5.95 -5.14
C VAL A 14 10.65 -6.79 -4.41
N LEU A 15 9.37 -6.52 -4.68
CA LEU A 15 8.24 -7.19 -4.05
C LEU A 15 7.39 -7.87 -5.13
N LYS A 16 7.22 -9.19 -5.02
CA LYS A 16 6.31 -9.92 -5.92
C LYS A 16 4.88 -9.73 -5.43
N LEU A 17 3.99 -9.36 -6.33
CA LEU A 17 2.58 -9.25 -6.00
C LEU A 17 1.91 -10.62 -6.06
N ASN A 18 1.06 -10.87 -5.07
CA ASN A 18 0.20 -12.04 -5.03
C ASN A 18 -1.25 -11.60 -5.25
N ASN A 19 -2.06 -12.48 -5.82
CA ASN A 19 -3.50 -12.25 -5.94
C ASN A 19 -4.17 -12.40 -4.54
N LYS A 20 -5.45 -12.05 -4.43
CA LYS A 20 -6.30 -12.25 -3.25
C LYS A 20 -6.21 -13.68 -2.71
N ASN A 21 -6.07 -14.66 -3.61
CA ASN A 21 -5.94 -16.09 -3.27
C ASN A 21 -4.50 -16.50 -2.89
N LYS A 22 -3.61 -15.54 -2.62
CA LYS A 22 -2.19 -15.76 -2.31
C LYS A 22 -1.39 -16.48 -3.42
N THR A 23 -1.94 -16.54 -4.63
CA THR A 23 -1.24 -17.10 -5.78
C THR A 23 -0.26 -16.09 -6.37
N PRO A 24 0.95 -16.51 -6.80
CA PRO A 24 1.92 -15.59 -7.39
C PRO A 24 1.40 -14.97 -8.68
N THR A 25 1.54 -13.66 -8.83
CA THR A 25 1.25 -12.96 -10.10
C THR A 25 2.54 -12.69 -10.89
N PRO A 26 2.45 -12.39 -12.19
CA PRO A 26 3.60 -11.91 -12.96
C PRO A 26 4.00 -10.47 -12.61
N LEU A 27 3.27 -9.79 -11.73
CA LEU A 27 3.52 -8.40 -11.36
C LEU A 27 4.58 -8.31 -10.27
N MET A 28 5.50 -7.36 -10.42
CA MET A 28 6.54 -7.05 -9.45
C MET A 28 6.54 -5.54 -9.18
N ILE A 29 6.64 -5.18 -7.91
CA ILE A 29 6.89 -3.81 -7.48
C ILE A 29 8.40 -3.64 -7.31
N LEU A 30 8.93 -2.62 -7.98
CA LEU A 30 10.32 -2.22 -7.87
C LEU A 30 10.40 -0.90 -7.11
N GLN A 31 11.20 -0.87 -6.04
CA GLN A 31 11.54 0.37 -5.34
C GLN A 31 12.97 0.74 -5.70
N LEU A 32 13.14 1.88 -6.36
CA LEU A 32 14.43 2.42 -6.76
C LEU A 32 14.82 3.60 -5.87
N GLU A 33 16.11 3.92 -5.85
CA GLU A 33 16.56 5.21 -5.33
C GLU A 33 16.10 6.36 -6.24
N ASN A 34 15.84 7.52 -5.66
CA ASN A 34 15.44 8.66 -6.46
C ASN A 34 16.68 9.30 -7.09
N ASN A 35 17.04 8.85 -8.29
CA ASN A 35 18.12 9.41 -9.10
C ASN A 35 17.70 9.52 -10.58
N PRO A 36 18.39 10.33 -11.40
CA PRO A 36 18.06 10.49 -12.81
C PRO A 36 18.08 9.17 -13.60
N LEU A 37 19.04 8.29 -13.30
CA LEU A 37 19.17 6.98 -13.96
C LEU A 37 17.97 6.06 -13.70
N SER A 38 17.31 6.17 -12.55
CA SER A 38 16.15 5.35 -12.22
C SER A 38 14.95 5.68 -13.07
N GLN A 39 14.90 6.85 -13.71
CA GLN A 39 13.84 7.17 -14.68
C GLN A 39 13.98 6.35 -15.97
N ASP A 40 15.18 5.85 -16.30
CA ASP A 40 15.39 5.03 -17.48
C ASP A 40 14.78 3.63 -17.35
N ILE A 41 14.32 3.24 -16.15
CA ILE A 41 13.59 1.97 -15.96
C ILE A 41 12.33 1.89 -16.84
N PHE A 42 11.71 3.04 -17.14
CA PHE A 42 10.53 3.10 -18.00
C PHE A 42 10.84 2.83 -19.48
N LYS A 43 12.12 2.86 -19.87
CA LYS A 43 12.59 2.51 -21.21
C LYS A 43 12.94 1.03 -21.33
N LEU A 44 13.05 0.31 -20.22
CA LEU A 44 13.43 -1.10 -20.18
C LEU A 44 12.32 -2.00 -20.72
N LYS A 45 12.56 -2.67 -21.86
CA LYS A 45 11.59 -3.57 -22.51
C LYS A 45 11.85 -5.05 -22.27
N LYS A 46 13.06 -5.38 -21.82
CA LYS A 46 13.49 -6.75 -21.54
C LYS A 46 14.25 -6.77 -20.22
N LEU A 47 13.97 -7.78 -19.42
CA LEU A 47 14.70 -8.09 -18.22
C LEU A 47 14.78 -9.60 -18.12
N LEU A 48 15.97 -10.12 -17.87
CA LEU A 48 16.32 -11.53 -18.01
C LEU A 48 15.93 -12.00 -19.41
N ASN A 49 15.26 -13.15 -19.48
CA ASN A 49 14.73 -13.72 -20.71
C ASN A 49 13.23 -13.38 -20.89
N CYS A 50 12.75 -12.31 -20.26
CA CYS A 50 11.36 -11.90 -20.29
C CYS A 50 11.19 -10.54 -20.99
N ILE A 51 10.13 -10.44 -21.80
CA ILE A 51 9.62 -9.14 -22.26
C ILE A 51 8.82 -8.56 -21.11
N ILE A 52 9.13 -7.32 -20.73
CA ILE A 52 8.48 -6.64 -19.60
C ILE A 52 7.87 -5.33 -20.05
N ILE A 53 6.89 -4.87 -19.27
CA ILE A 53 6.31 -3.54 -19.35
C ILE A 53 6.51 -2.91 -17.99
N THR A 54 7.09 -1.72 -17.97
CA THR A 54 7.30 -0.93 -16.76
C THR A 54 6.30 0.23 -16.75
N GLU A 55 5.58 0.39 -15.65
CA GLU A 55 4.63 1.50 -15.48
C GLU A 55 4.86 2.17 -14.12
N PRO A 56 4.63 3.49 -14.01
CA PRO A 56 4.68 4.16 -12.72
C PRO A 56 3.55 3.62 -11.82
N ARG A 57 3.83 3.52 -10.52
CA ARG A 57 2.80 3.13 -9.55
C ARG A 57 1.65 4.14 -9.61
N ARG A 58 0.47 3.65 -9.99
CA ARG A 58 -0.74 4.48 -10.04
C ARG A 58 -1.10 4.95 -8.63
N LYS A 59 -1.26 6.26 -8.47
CA LYS A 59 -1.83 6.84 -7.26
C LYS A 59 -3.31 6.51 -7.23
N SER A 60 -3.86 6.17 -6.06
CA SER A 60 -5.32 6.09 -5.93
C SER A 60 -5.92 7.48 -6.20
N LYS A 61 -7.08 7.48 -6.87
CA LYS A 61 -7.89 8.69 -7.07
C LYS A 61 -8.85 8.93 -5.90
N ASP A 62 -9.00 7.95 -5.02
CA ASP A 62 -9.91 8.00 -3.89
C ASP A 62 -9.40 9.03 -2.87
N PRO A 63 -10.31 9.74 -2.18
CA PRO A 63 -9.93 10.62 -1.08
C PRO A 63 -9.09 9.84 -0.05
N PRO A 64 -8.00 10.43 0.47
CA PRO A 64 -7.19 9.74 1.46
C PRO A 64 -8.02 9.45 2.70
N GLN A 65 -7.94 8.22 3.20
CA GLN A 65 -8.48 7.84 4.50
C GLN A 65 -7.45 8.13 5.58
N CYS A 66 -7.86 8.87 6.61
CA CYS A 66 -7.00 9.20 7.73
C CYS A 66 -6.81 7.99 8.64
N THR A 67 -5.59 7.48 8.79
CA THR A 67 -5.31 6.33 9.67
C THR A 67 -5.47 6.63 11.17
N ASN A 68 -5.61 7.91 11.56
CA ASN A 68 -5.92 8.29 12.95
C ASN A 68 -7.42 8.12 13.26
N CYS A 69 -8.28 8.78 12.48
CA CYS A 69 -9.71 8.90 12.79
C CYS A 69 -10.62 8.14 11.81
N GLN A 70 -10.05 7.44 10.82
CA GLN A 70 -10.73 6.66 9.77
C GLN A 70 -11.64 7.43 8.80
N ARG A 71 -11.74 8.76 8.94
CA ARG A 71 -12.50 9.63 8.04
C ARG A 71 -11.73 9.95 6.76
N TYR A 72 -12.47 10.21 5.70
CA TYR A 72 -11.92 10.57 4.38
C TYR A 72 -11.55 12.06 4.27
N GLY A 73 -10.70 12.38 3.30
CA GLY A 73 -10.37 13.75 2.89
C GLY A 73 -9.12 14.34 3.53
N HIS A 74 -8.43 13.61 4.42
CA HIS A 74 -7.17 14.06 5.00
C HIS A 74 -6.28 12.88 5.42
N ILE A 75 -5.00 13.15 5.64
CA ILE A 75 -4.02 12.17 6.13
C ILE A 75 -3.79 12.32 7.64
N HIS A 76 -3.27 11.28 8.28
CA HIS A 76 -2.91 11.27 9.72
C HIS A 76 -2.11 12.50 10.15
N LYS A 77 -1.12 12.91 9.35
CA LYS A 77 -0.26 14.08 9.64
C LYS A 77 -1.02 15.40 9.79
N SER A 78 -2.18 15.52 9.16
CA SER A 78 -3.02 16.74 9.21
C SER A 78 -4.24 16.55 10.11
N CYS A 79 -4.35 15.42 10.80
CA CYS A 79 -5.50 15.10 11.63
C CYS A 79 -5.42 15.82 12.98
N LYS A 80 -6.54 16.42 13.40
CA LYS A 80 -6.71 17.05 14.72
C LYS A 80 -7.81 16.38 15.56
N LEU A 81 -8.36 15.27 15.06
CA LEU A 81 -9.44 14.53 15.72
C LEU A 81 -8.86 13.46 16.64
N GLN A 82 -9.66 13.02 17.60
CA GLN A 82 -9.32 11.87 18.44
C GLN A 82 -9.17 10.60 17.58
N PRO A 83 -8.26 9.68 17.98
CA PRO A 83 -8.09 8.44 17.27
C PRO A 83 -9.37 7.59 17.34
N ARG A 84 -9.64 6.86 16.26
CA ARG A 84 -10.72 5.88 16.17
C ARG A 84 -10.16 4.58 15.62
N CYS A 85 -10.54 3.48 16.26
CA CYS A 85 -10.11 2.16 15.83
C CYS A 85 -10.80 1.76 14.51
N VAL A 86 -10.02 1.25 13.56
CA VAL A 86 -10.49 0.79 12.25
C VAL A 86 -11.44 -0.41 12.33
N GLU A 87 -11.35 -1.18 13.41
CA GLU A 87 -12.12 -2.40 13.62
C GLU A 87 -13.32 -2.22 14.55
N CYS A 88 -13.32 -1.25 15.45
CA CYS A 88 -14.33 -1.21 16.51
C CYS A 88 -14.94 0.15 16.81
N ASN A 89 -14.51 1.20 16.12
CA ASN A 89 -15.04 2.57 16.29
C ASN A 89 -14.85 3.18 17.70
N GLU A 90 -14.11 2.52 18.58
CA GLU A 90 -13.77 3.03 19.92
C GLU A 90 -12.67 4.11 19.87
N PRO A 91 -12.58 4.99 20.90
CA PRO A 91 -11.67 6.13 20.93
C PRO A 91 -10.22 5.74 21.28
N HIS A 92 -9.62 4.87 20.48
CA HIS A 92 -8.21 4.48 20.58
C HIS A 92 -7.59 4.24 19.21
N HIS A 93 -6.26 4.22 19.15
CA HIS A 93 -5.52 3.87 17.93
C HIS A 93 -5.55 2.35 17.70
N TYR A 94 -5.64 1.88 16.46
CA TYR A 94 -5.79 0.45 16.14
C TYR A 94 -4.72 -0.46 16.79
N SER A 95 -3.51 0.06 17.01
CA SER A 95 -2.42 -0.66 17.69
C SER A 95 -2.71 -1.03 19.14
N ASN A 96 -3.64 -0.32 19.79
CA ASN A 96 -4.05 -0.52 21.17
C ASN A 96 -5.43 -1.21 21.25
N CYS A 97 -5.90 -1.80 20.14
CA CYS A 97 -7.19 -2.49 20.12
C CYS A 97 -7.07 -3.81 20.87
N GLU A 98 -7.85 -3.97 21.94
CA GLU A 98 -7.97 -5.23 22.71
C GLU A 98 -9.00 -6.18 22.11
N LYS A 99 -9.69 -5.76 21.04
CA LYS A 99 -10.77 -6.56 20.45
C LYS A 99 -10.19 -7.81 19.79
N SER A 100 -10.77 -8.96 20.10
CA SER A 100 -10.39 -10.23 19.48
C SER A 100 -10.76 -10.23 17.99
N SER A 101 -9.90 -10.84 17.17
CA SER A 101 -10.10 -11.05 15.73
C SER A 101 -11.38 -11.85 15.40
N ASN A 102 -11.99 -12.51 16.38
CA ASN A 102 -13.23 -13.26 16.21
C ASN A 102 -14.50 -12.40 16.34
N THR A 103 -14.37 -11.15 16.77
CA THR A 103 -15.53 -10.26 16.92
C THR A 103 -15.79 -9.51 15.62
N PRO A 104 -17.07 -9.36 15.19
CA PRO A 104 -17.39 -8.57 14.01
C PRO A 104 -16.86 -7.14 14.14
N PRO A 105 -16.19 -6.59 13.12
CA PRO A 105 -15.75 -5.21 13.16
C PRO A 105 -16.95 -4.25 13.03
N THR A 106 -16.75 -2.99 13.39
CA THR A 106 -17.74 -1.91 13.31
C THR A 106 -17.13 -0.72 12.59
N CYS A 107 -17.68 -0.36 11.43
CA CYS A 107 -17.14 0.70 10.59
C CYS A 107 -17.40 2.09 11.22
N VAL A 108 -16.35 2.92 11.33
CA VAL A 108 -16.45 4.30 11.82
C VAL A 108 -17.34 5.20 10.95
N ASN A 109 -17.46 4.90 9.65
CA ASN A 109 -18.11 5.76 8.68
C ASN A 109 -19.60 5.42 8.43
N CYS A 110 -20.01 4.15 8.58
CA CYS A 110 -21.39 3.70 8.34
C CYS A 110 -22.00 2.85 9.47
N ASN A 111 -21.22 2.50 10.50
CA ASN A 111 -21.61 1.61 11.61
C ASN A 111 -22.03 0.19 11.19
N GLU A 112 -21.73 -0.24 9.97
CA GLU A 112 -21.96 -1.61 9.51
C GLU A 112 -20.86 -2.57 9.97
N THR A 113 -21.11 -3.88 9.81
CA THR A 113 -20.25 -4.96 10.30
C THR A 113 -19.06 -5.26 9.38
N HIS A 114 -18.27 -4.25 9.07
CA HIS A 114 -17.04 -4.33 8.29
C HIS A 114 -16.00 -3.33 8.83
N PRO A 115 -14.69 -3.52 8.61
CA PRO A 115 -13.70 -2.52 9.03
C PRO A 115 -13.79 -1.27 8.15
N ALA A 116 -13.27 -0.14 8.64
CA ALA A 116 -13.36 1.10 7.89
C ALA A 116 -12.50 1.14 6.61
N ASN A 117 -11.51 0.23 6.45
CA ASN A 117 -10.61 0.13 5.30
C ASN A 117 -11.08 -0.95 4.30
N TYR A 118 -12.24 -0.75 3.69
CA TYR A 118 -12.75 -1.68 2.67
C TYR A 118 -12.11 -1.44 1.30
#